data_AF-A0A2N4YXM8-F1
#
_entry.id   AF-A0A2N4YXM8-F1
#
_cell.length_a   1.000
_cell.length_b   1.000
_cell.length_c   1.000
_cell.angle_alpha   90.00
_cell.angle_beta   90.00
_cell.angle_gamma   90.00
#
_symmetry.space_group_name_H-M   'P 1'
#
loop_
_entity.id
_entity.type
_entity.pdbx_description
1 polymer ?
#
loop_
_entity_poly.entity_id
_entity_poly.type
_entity_poly.pdbx_seq_one_letter_code
_entity_poly.pdbx_strand_id
1 'polypeptide(L)'
;MLENINYVLFALINATPASPQWAIEVAILIAKDLILIVPLLVVTLWLWGPAQRQMVFKLMLALMISLTVSWAIGHLYPHDRPFVAGVGYNFLHHAADDSFPSDHGTVSFTFALAFLFWH
;
A
#
# COMPACT_ATOMS: atom_id res chain seq x y z
N MET A 1 9.50 22.85 5.10
CA MET A 1 9.24 22.45 6.51
C MET A 1 8.64 21.06 6.58
N LEU A 2 7.49 20.81 5.93
CA LEU A 2 6.86 19.47 5.89
C LEU A 2 7.79 18.40 5.30
N GLU A 3 8.53 18.71 4.24
CA GLU A 3 9.47 17.75 3.63
C GLU A 3 10.60 17.32 4.57
N ASN A 4 11.13 18.25 5.36
CA ASN A 4 12.15 17.91 6.36
C ASN A 4 11.58 16.99 7.44
N ILE A 5 10.33 17.21 7.85
CA ILE A 5 9.65 16.31 8.80
C ILE A 5 9.46 14.93 8.15
N ASN A 6 9.04 14.88 6.88
CA ASN A 6 8.90 13.64 6.11
C ASN A 6 10.21 12.83 6.09
N TYR A 7 11.33 13.48 5.77
CA TYR A 7 12.64 12.82 5.77
C TYR A 7 13.11 12.39 7.15
N VAL A 8 12.85 13.19 8.19
CA VAL A 8 13.16 12.78 9.57
C VAL A 8 12.36 11.54 9.95
N LEU A 9 11.06 11.51 9.68
CA LEU A 9 10.22 10.34 9.96
C LEU A 9 10.66 9.12 9.15
N PHE A 10 10.98 9.30 7.87
CA PHE A 10 11.51 8.24 7.02
C PHE A 10 12.82 7.68 7.58
N ALA A 11 13.76 8.54 7.99
CA ALA A 11 15.05 8.11 8.56
C ALA A 11 14.89 7.32 9.88
N LEU A 12 13.83 7.59 10.66
CA LEU A 12 13.55 6.84 11.89
C LEU A 12 13.10 5.39 11.62
N ILE A 13 12.48 5.13 10.47
CA ILE A 13 11.90 3.81 10.14
C ILE A 13 12.66 3.08 9.03
N ASN A 14 13.48 3.77 8.25
CA ASN A 14 14.22 3.17 7.15
C ASN A 14 15.29 2.23 7.70
N ALA A 15 15.28 0.98 7.22
CA ALA A 15 16.31 0.02 7.56
C ALA A 15 17.68 0.49 7.06
N THR A 16 18.75 -0.01 7.68
CA THR A 16 20.13 0.21 7.26
C THR A 16 20.81 -1.12 6.99
N PRO A 17 22.01 -1.15 6.37
CA PRO A 17 22.75 -2.40 6.20
C PRO A 17 23.12 -3.10 7.52
N ALA A 18 23.05 -2.38 8.65
CA ALA A 18 23.26 -2.95 9.99
C ALA A 18 21.97 -3.46 10.64
N SER A 19 20.80 -3.24 10.04
CA SER A 19 19.52 -3.72 10.56
C SER A 19 19.47 -5.26 10.55
N PRO A 20 18.78 -5.90 11.51
CA PRO A 20 18.67 -7.35 11.55
C PRO A 20 18.01 -7.90 10.27
N GLN A 21 18.65 -8.89 9.65
CA GLN A 21 18.18 -9.49 8.40
C GLN A 21 16.73 -10.00 8.49
N TRP A 22 16.37 -10.65 9.59
CA TRP A 22 15.02 -11.17 9.80
C TRP A 22 13.95 -10.05 9.79
N ALA A 23 14.28 -8.85 10.26
CA ALA A 23 13.34 -7.73 10.29
C ALA A 23 13.09 -7.19 8.87
N ILE A 24 14.15 -7.13 8.04
CA ILE A 24 14.04 -6.78 6.62
C ILE A 24 13.20 -7.83 5.88
N GLU A 25 13.44 -9.12 6.13
CA GLU A 25 12.68 -10.22 5.52
C GLU A 25 11.20 -10.18 5.90
N VAL A 26 10.87 -9.93 7.17
CA VAL A 26 9.48 -9.73 7.61
C VAL A 26 8.85 -8.52 6.95
N ALA A 27 9.56 -7.40 6.85
CA ALA A 27 9.06 -6.20 6.18
C ALA A 27 8.80 -6.44 4.68
N ILE A 28 9.67 -7.18 4.00
CA ILE A 28 9.48 -7.58 2.60
C ILE A 28 8.27 -8.50 2.46
N LEU A 29 8.13 -9.50 3.34
CA LEU A 29 6.98 -10.42 3.33
C LEU A 29 5.66 -9.67 3.51
N ILE A 30 5.62 -8.70 4.43
CA ILE A 30 4.45 -7.84 4.63
C ILE A 30 4.20 -6.96 3.39
N ALA A 31 5.22 -6.31 2.86
CA ALA A 31 5.07 -5.37 1.75
C ALA A 31 4.70 -6.05 0.42
N LYS A 32 5.24 -7.26 0.16
CA LYS A 32 5.13 -7.95 -1.12
C LYS A 32 4.10 -9.07 -1.13
N ASP A 33 4.05 -9.89 -0.08
CA ASP A 33 3.31 -11.15 -0.11
C ASP A 33 1.95 -11.04 0.59
N LEU A 34 1.87 -10.28 1.70
CA LEU A 34 0.63 -10.16 2.48
C LEU A 34 -0.53 -9.55 1.69
N ILE A 35 -0.24 -8.70 0.70
CA ILE A 35 -1.25 -8.08 -0.17
C ILE A 35 -2.08 -9.12 -0.95
N LEU A 36 -1.56 -10.35 -1.14
CA LEU A 36 -2.27 -11.45 -1.80
C LEU A 36 -3.51 -11.92 -1.02
N ILE A 37 -3.67 -11.52 0.24
CA ILE A 37 -4.90 -11.75 1.00
C ILE A 37 -6.11 -11.10 0.31
N VAL A 38 -5.94 -9.95 -0.34
CA VAL A 38 -7.04 -9.22 -0.99
C VAL A 38 -7.69 -10.05 -2.12
N PRO A 39 -6.95 -10.49 -3.18
CA PRO A 39 -7.54 -11.32 -4.22
C PRO A 39 -8.00 -12.69 -3.71
N LEU A 40 -7.29 -13.29 -2.74
CA LEU A 40 -7.72 -14.55 -2.15
C LEU A 40 -9.10 -14.42 -1.49
N LEU A 41 -9.32 -13.37 -0.70
CA LEU A 41 -10.60 -13.12 -0.04
C LEU A 41 -11.71 -12.76 -1.04
N VAL A 42 -11.40 -12.04 -2.10
CA VAL A 42 -12.37 -11.80 -3.19
C VAL A 42 -12.87 -13.12 -3.78
N VAL A 43 -11.97 -14.05 -4.09
CA VAL A 43 -12.33 -15.36 -4.64
C VAL A 43 -13.13 -16.19 -3.64
N THR A 44 -12.69 -16.28 -2.38
CA THR A 44 -13.40 -17.08 -1.37
C THR A 44 -14.80 -16.54 -1.08
N LEU A 45 -14.95 -15.22 -0.94
CA LEU A 45 -16.25 -14.58 -0.72
C LEU A 45 -17.18 -14.73 -1.91
N TRP A 46 -16.64 -14.62 -3.13
CA TRP A 46 -17.44 -14.79 -4.35
C TRP A 46 -18.09 -16.18 -4.44
N LEU A 47 -17.36 -17.22 -4.00
CA LEU A 47 -17.82 -18.60 -3.99
C LEU A 47 -18.77 -18.93 -2.83
N TRP A 48 -18.83 -18.08 -1.79
CA TRP A 48 -19.55 -18.38 -0.55
C TRP A 48 -21.08 -18.22 -0.65
N GLY A 49 -21.56 -17.18 -1.34
CA GLY A 49 -22.99 -16.94 -1.46
C GLY A 49 -23.38 -15.54 -1.94
N PRO A 50 -24.68 -15.29 -2.20
CA PRO A 50 -25.15 -14.02 -2.76
C PRO A 50 -24.82 -12.79 -1.91
N ALA A 51 -24.92 -12.89 -0.58
CA ALA A 51 -24.59 -11.78 0.32
C ALA A 51 -23.10 -11.42 0.26
N GLN A 52 -22.21 -12.42 0.21
CA GLN A 52 -20.77 -12.22 0.09
C GLN A 52 -20.38 -11.68 -1.29
N ARG A 53 -21.09 -12.06 -2.36
CA ARG A 53 -20.91 -11.43 -3.68
C ARG A 53 -21.23 -9.94 -3.66
N GLN A 54 -22.27 -9.51 -2.95
CA GLN A 54 -22.54 -8.08 -2.77
C GLN A 54 -21.36 -7.37 -2.07
N MET A 55 -20.73 -8.04 -1.10
CA MET A 55 -19.53 -7.53 -0.43
C MET A 55 -18.35 -7.36 -1.38
N VAL A 56 -18.09 -8.37 -2.19
CA VAL A 56 -17.07 -8.29 -3.25
C VAL A 56 -17.35 -7.11 -4.16
N PHE A 57 -18.59 -6.89 -4.60
CA PHE A 57 -18.92 -5.75 -5.46
C PHE A 57 -18.63 -4.40 -4.82
N LYS A 58 -19.04 -4.16 -3.56
CA LYS A 58 -18.75 -2.87 -2.91
C LYS A 58 -17.25 -2.68 -2.65
N LEU A 59 -16.54 -3.75 -2.28
CA LEU A 59 -15.07 -3.71 -2.12
C LEU A 59 -14.40 -3.31 -3.44
N MET A 60 -14.77 -3.97 -4.55
CA MET A 60 -14.23 -3.66 -5.87
C MET A 60 -14.55 -2.22 -6.30
N LEU A 61 -15.76 -1.74 -6.02
CA LEU A 61 -16.14 -0.35 -6.28
C LEU A 61 -15.31 0.63 -5.44
N ALA A 62 -15.12 0.36 -4.15
CA ALA A 62 -14.30 1.19 -3.27
C ALA A 62 -12.83 1.22 -3.71
N LEU A 63 -12.26 0.06 -4.09
CA LEU A 63 -10.91 -0.04 -4.63
C LEU A 63 -10.77 0.72 -5.94
N MET A 64 -11.72 0.60 -6.86
CA MET A 64 -11.72 1.34 -8.12
C MET A 64 -11.72 2.85 -7.88
N ILE A 65 -12.61 3.35 -7.01
CA ILE A 65 -12.71 4.78 -6.70
C ILE A 65 -11.41 5.26 -6.02
N SER A 66 -10.95 4.57 -4.98
CA SER A 66 -9.77 4.97 -4.21
C SER A 66 -8.49 4.98 -5.05
N LEU A 67 -8.26 3.98 -5.90
CA LEU A 67 -7.11 3.93 -6.79
C LEU A 67 -7.19 4.98 -7.91
N THR A 68 -8.39 5.27 -8.43
CA THR A 68 -8.56 6.36 -9.41
C THR A 68 -8.21 7.71 -8.79
N VAL A 69 -8.65 7.94 -7.55
CA VAL A 69 -8.31 9.16 -6.80
C VAL A 69 -6.81 9.21 -6.49
N SER A 70 -6.21 8.10 -6.05
CA SER A 70 -4.76 7.99 -5.81
C SER A 70 -3.96 8.35 -7.07
N TRP A 71 -4.30 7.74 -8.19
CA TRP A 71 -3.69 8.00 -9.50
C TRP A 71 -3.81 9.47 -9.91
N ALA A 72 -5.01 10.06 -9.77
CA ALA A 72 -5.24 11.45 -10.11
C ALA A 72 -4.42 12.41 -9.22
N ILE A 73 -4.32 12.13 -7.92
CA ILE A 73 -3.49 12.92 -6.99
C ILE A 73 -2.02 12.81 -7.36
N GLY A 74 -1.51 11.60 -7.66
CA GLY A 74 -0.11 11.41 -8.08
C GLY A 74 0.25 12.23 -9.32
N HIS A 75 -0.65 12.27 -10.32
CA HIS A 75 -0.42 13.08 -11.52
C HIS A 75 -0.53 14.59 -11.29
N LEU A 76 -1.38 15.02 -10.36
CA LEU A 76 -1.53 16.44 -10.02
C LEU A 76 -0.42 16.95 -9.09
N TYR A 77 0.13 16.06 -8.26
CA TYR A 77 1.18 16.36 -7.29
C TYR A 77 2.27 15.27 -7.32
N PRO A 78 3.08 15.19 -8.40
CA PRO A 78 4.15 14.20 -8.50
C PRO A 78 5.13 14.37 -7.35
N HIS A 79 5.56 13.26 -6.77
CA HIS A 79 6.49 13.27 -5.65
C HIS A 79 7.45 12.09 -5.73
N ASP A 80 8.74 12.38 -5.76
CA ASP A 80 9.79 11.36 -5.84
C ASP A 80 9.74 10.38 -4.66
N ARG A 81 10.03 9.11 -4.95
CA ARG A 81 10.28 8.12 -3.91
C ARG A 81 11.63 8.40 -3.24
N PRO A 82 11.82 8.03 -1.96
CA PRO A 82 13.08 8.26 -1.27
C PRO A 82 14.31 7.75 -2.02
N PHE A 83 14.24 6.56 -2.63
CA PHE A 83 15.37 6.00 -3.38
C PHE A 83 15.69 6.75 -4.68
N VAL A 84 14.69 7.38 -5.32
CA VAL A 84 14.89 8.22 -6.51
C VAL A 84 15.59 9.52 -6.12
N ALA A 85 15.21 10.09 -4.98
CA ALA A 85 15.85 11.25 -4.38
C ALA A 85 17.24 10.95 -3.76
N GLY A 86 17.69 9.69 -3.77
CA GLY A 86 18.97 9.27 -3.16
C GLY A 86 18.96 9.28 -1.63
N VAL A 87 17.77 9.16 -1.02
CA VAL A 87 17.57 9.20 0.44
C VAL A 87 17.34 7.80 1.01
N GLY A 88 18.13 7.46 2.03
CA GLY A 88 18.07 6.18 2.75
C GLY A 88 18.51 4.98 1.93
N TYR A 89 18.17 3.79 2.41
CA TYR A 89 18.51 2.51 1.81
C TYR A 89 17.28 1.84 1.21
N ASN A 90 17.46 1.24 0.03
CA ASN A 90 16.42 0.48 -0.64
C ASN A 90 16.76 -1.02 -0.64
N PHE A 91 15.97 -1.81 0.09
CA PHE A 91 16.12 -3.27 0.18
C PHE A 91 15.11 -4.04 -0.68
N LEU A 92 14.16 -3.34 -1.30
CA LEU A 92 13.13 -3.94 -2.14
C LEU A 92 13.03 -3.15 -3.45
N HIS A 93 13.51 -3.76 -4.53
CA HIS A 93 13.47 -3.13 -5.85
C HIS A 93 12.02 -2.74 -6.23
N HIS A 94 11.85 -1.50 -6.66
CA HIS A 94 10.56 -0.93 -7.05
C HIS A 94 10.74 0.04 -8.21
N ALA A 95 9.68 0.28 -8.98
CA ALA A 95 9.69 1.22 -10.09
C ALA A 95 9.81 2.66 -9.57
N ALA A 96 10.35 3.55 -10.40
CA ALA A 96 10.45 4.98 -10.13
C ALA A 96 9.14 5.70 -10.53
N ASP A 97 8.01 5.24 -9.99
CA ASP A 97 6.70 5.89 -10.11
C ASP A 97 6.43 6.80 -8.89
N ASP A 98 5.32 7.52 -8.91
CA ASP A 98 4.97 8.48 -7.84
C ASP A 98 4.91 7.80 -6.46
N SER A 99 5.40 8.52 -5.45
CA SER A 99 5.41 8.07 -4.06
C SER A 99 4.12 8.41 -3.30
N PHE A 100 3.36 9.40 -3.79
CA PHE A 100 2.19 9.94 -3.10
C PHE A 100 0.96 10.00 -4.03
N PRO A 101 -0.20 9.47 -3.58
CA PRO A 101 -0.38 8.57 -2.44
C PRO A 101 0.23 7.19 -2.69
N SER A 102 0.37 6.38 -1.64
CA SER A 102 0.85 5.00 -1.79
C SER A 102 -0.25 4.10 -2.35
N ASP A 103 0.02 3.38 -3.43
CA ASP A 103 -0.92 2.39 -3.99
C ASP A 103 -1.17 1.22 -3.02
N HIS A 104 -0.10 0.64 -2.45
CA HIS A 104 -0.22 -0.45 -1.48
C HIS A 104 -1.00 0.01 -0.23
N GLY A 105 -0.73 1.22 0.25
CA GLY A 105 -1.47 1.84 1.35
C GLY A 105 -2.95 2.00 0.99
N THR A 106 -3.24 2.59 -0.17
CA THR A 106 -4.60 2.79 -0.68
C THR A 106 -5.38 1.47 -0.71
N VAL A 107 -4.82 0.42 -1.33
CA VAL A 107 -5.47 -0.90 -1.37
C VAL A 107 -5.70 -1.47 0.03
N SER A 108 -4.68 -1.43 0.90
CA SER A 108 -4.74 -2.06 2.23
C SER A 108 -5.76 -1.38 3.14
N PHE A 109 -5.78 -0.06 3.18
CA PHE A 109 -6.74 0.69 4.00
C PHE A 109 -8.15 0.64 3.44
N THR A 110 -8.33 0.78 2.12
CA THR A 110 -9.66 0.63 1.51
C THR A 110 -10.22 -0.76 1.76
N PHE A 111 -9.39 -1.80 1.63
CA PHE A 111 -9.77 -3.16 1.97
C PHE A 111 -10.20 -3.27 3.44
N ALA A 112 -9.37 -2.85 4.39
CA ALA A 112 -9.69 -2.96 5.82
C ALA A 112 -10.98 -2.19 6.20
N LEU A 113 -11.12 -0.96 5.72
CA LEU A 113 -12.28 -0.12 6.02
C LEU A 113 -13.57 -0.64 5.36
N ALA A 114 -13.48 -1.23 4.16
CA ALA A 114 -14.64 -1.83 3.51
C ALA A 114 -15.24 -2.99 4.31
N PHE A 115 -14.40 -3.75 5.03
CA PHE A 115 -14.86 -4.80 5.96
C PHE A 115 -15.32 -4.22 7.30
N LEU A 116 -14.62 -3.21 7.83
CA LEU A 116 -14.94 -2.61 9.11
C LEU A 116 -16.31 -1.90 9.12
N PHE A 117 -16.62 -1.15 8.06
CA PHE A 117 -17.86 -0.38 7.92
C PHE A 117 -18.95 -1.09 7.12
N TRP A 118 -18.84 -2.41 6.97
CA TRP A 118 -19.79 -3.20 6.22
C TRP A 118 -21.15 -3.36 6.93
N HIS A 119 -21.14 -3.24 8.27
CA HIS A 119 -22.31 -3.37 9.15
C HIS A 119 -23.05 -2.04 9.33
#